data_AF-A0A0J8S126-F1
#
_entry.id   AF-A0A0J8S126-F1
#
_cell.length_a   1.000
_cell.length_b   1.000
_cell.length_c   1.000
_cell.angle_alpha   90.00
_cell.angle_beta   90.00
_cell.angle_gamma   90.00
#
_symmetry.space_group_name_H-M   'P 1'
#
loop_
_entity.id
_entity.type
_entity.pdbx_description
1 polymer ?
#
loop_
_entity_poly.entity_id
_entity_poly.type
_entity_poly.pdbx_seq_one_letter_code
_entity_poly.pdbx_strand_id
1 'polypeptide(L)'
;MTTSTSISPNLQEIHDCFIELAKQAGEMITGAKPLVNTVGSKKNSSDLVTETDRAVEQMLGMRLTNAPTFIVDPIDGTVNFVHNFPNACISLGFAIEKKPVVGVVFNPFTKTFALVGVEWGSDRHGTNWETKIRTFETLGKAREEGGAMVHSMRSMGSAALNLCAVASGYMDLYWEGGCWAWDVCAGWVILTEAGGIMVDGNPGGWNAAVDGRRYLAIRASKNGEGQKEIVEEFWGQIKGKFDYGQ
;
A
#
# COMPACT_ATOMS: atom_id res chain seq x y z
N MET A 1 47.89 -5.29 14.49
CA MET A 1 46.93 -5.20 13.38
C MET A 1 45.54 -5.12 13.98
N THR A 2 44.92 -3.95 13.95
CA THR A 2 43.57 -3.71 14.47
C THR A 2 42.55 -4.34 13.51
N THR A 3 41.87 -5.39 13.95
CA THR A 3 40.72 -5.97 13.27
C THR A 3 39.60 -4.93 13.25
N SER A 4 39.30 -4.33 12.09
CA SER A 4 38.09 -3.55 11.93
C SER A 4 36.90 -4.51 11.92
N THR A 5 36.22 -4.62 13.04
CA THR A 5 34.89 -5.23 13.11
C THR A 5 33.98 -4.41 12.21
N SER A 6 33.61 -4.93 11.03
CA SER A 6 32.56 -4.33 10.22
C SER A 6 31.25 -4.55 10.96
N ILE A 7 30.79 -3.53 11.68
CA ILE A 7 29.47 -3.53 12.32
C ILE A 7 28.45 -3.50 11.18
N SER A 8 27.84 -4.64 10.88
CA SER A 8 26.70 -4.70 9.97
C SER A 8 25.49 -4.08 10.67
N PRO A 9 24.84 -3.05 10.09
CA PRO A 9 23.68 -2.43 10.71
C PRO A 9 22.54 -3.43 10.90
N ASN A 10 21.91 -3.39 12.07
CA ASN A 10 20.75 -4.22 12.38
C ASN A 10 19.52 -3.69 11.63
N LEU A 11 19.19 -4.32 10.51
CA LEU A 11 18.11 -3.84 9.62
C LEU A 11 16.73 -3.86 10.29
N GLN A 12 16.50 -4.80 11.22
CA GLN A 12 15.23 -4.87 11.94
C GLN A 12 15.06 -3.70 12.90
N GLU A 13 16.10 -3.37 13.65
CA GLU A 13 16.09 -2.24 14.59
C GLU A 13 15.93 -0.90 13.85
N ILE A 14 16.52 -0.77 12.66
CA ILE A 14 16.38 0.40 11.80
C ILE A 14 14.97 0.50 11.22
N HIS A 15 14.39 -0.62 10.79
CA HIS A 15 13.01 -0.69 10.32
C HIS A 15 12.01 -0.29 11.42
N ASP A 16 12.19 -0.79 12.63
CA ASP A 16 11.28 -0.50 13.75
C ASP A 16 11.38 0.97 14.17
N CYS A 17 12.60 1.53 14.16
CA CYS A 17 12.84 2.96 14.33
C CYS A 17 12.17 3.80 13.23
N PHE A 18 12.19 3.35 11.97
CA PHE A 18 11.48 4.04 10.88
C PHE A 18 9.98 4.07 11.05
N ILE A 19 9.38 2.96 11.49
CA ILE A 19 7.94 2.92 11.77
C ILE A 19 7.57 3.90 12.87
N GLU A 20 8.37 3.98 13.93
CA GLU A 20 8.14 4.93 15.03
C GLU A 20 8.26 6.38 14.56
N LEU A 21 9.33 6.71 13.83
CA LEU A 21 9.55 8.05 13.29
C LEU A 21 8.46 8.47 12.30
N ALA A 22 8.01 7.56 11.43
CA ALA A 22 6.93 7.83 10.48
C ALA A 22 5.60 8.13 11.19
N LYS A 23 5.28 7.40 12.28
CA LYS A 23 4.07 7.67 13.07
C LYS A 23 4.14 9.03 13.78
N GLN A 24 5.27 9.33 14.44
CA GLN A 24 5.47 10.61 15.12
C GLN A 24 5.40 11.78 14.14
N ALA A 25 6.04 11.67 12.98
CA ALA A 25 5.96 12.67 11.92
C ALA A 25 4.53 12.83 11.40
N GLY A 26 3.77 11.73 11.29
CA GLY A 26 2.38 11.77 10.84
C GLY A 26 1.45 12.49 11.80
N GLU A 27 1.66 12.34 13.11
CA GLU A 27 0.95 13.10 14.15
C GLU A 27 1.28 14.60 14.05
N MET A 28 2.54 14.95 13.81
CA MET A 28 2.94 16.35 13.61
C MET A 28 2.30 16.95 12.36
N ILE A 29 2.27 16.21 11.25
CA ILE A 29 1.68 16.64 9.98
C ILE A 29 0.17 16.81 10.08
N THR A 30 -0.53 15.89 10.75
CA THR A 30 -2.00 15.97 10.93
C THR A 30 -2.42 17.01 11.97
N GLY A 31 -1.55 17.33 12.93
CA GLY A 31 -1.74 18.41 13.90
C GLY A 31 -1.44 19.82 13.37
N ALA A 32 -0.69 19.93 12.27
CA ALA A 32 -0.34 21.20 11.65
C ALA A 32 -1.52 21.80 10.85
N LYS A 33 -1.80 23.10 11.02
CA LYS A 33 -2.68 23.86 10.12
C LYS A 33 -1.82 24.55 9.06
N PRO A 34 -1.91 24.18 7.77
CA PRO A 34 -1.14 24.85 6.73
C PRO A 34 -1.69 26.26 6.53
N LEU A 35 -0.97 27.27 7.02
CA LEU A 35 -1.27 28.67 6.75
C LEU A 35 -0.62 29.04 5.42
N VAL A 36 -1.45 29.44 4.45
CA VAL A 36 -1.07 29.87 3.10
C VAL A 36 -0.03 31.02 3.12
N ASN A 37 0.03 31.78 4.20
CA ASN A 37 0.88 32.98 4.33
C ASN A 37 2.33 32.72 4.79
N THR A 38 2.71 31.47 5.09
CA THR A 38 4.05 31.11 5.59
C THR A 38 4.87 30.23 4.63
N VAL A 39 4.36 29.98 3.42
CA VAL A 39 5.00 29.09 2.45
C VAL A 39 5.97 29.88 1.55
N GLY A 40 7.26 29.54 1.60
CA GLY A 40 8.27 30.09 0.69
C GLY A 40 8.35 29.30 -0.61
N SER A 41 8.64 29.97 -1.73
CA SER A 41 8.87 29.32 -3.04
C SER A 41 10.35 28.99 -3.25
N LYS A 42 10.63 27.81 -3.84
CA LYS A 42 12.00 27.36 -4.21
C LYS A 42 12.43 27.92 -5.57
N LYS A 43 11.64 27.73 -6.65
CA LYS A 43 11.94 28.21 -8.02
C LYS A 43 10.83 29.01 -8.71
N ASN A 44 9.56 28.72 -8.44
CA ASN A 44 8.39 29.46 -8.93
C ASN A 44 7.16 29.16 -8.05
N SER A 45 5.97 29.70 -8.38
CA SER A 45 4.74 29.59 -7.57
C SER A 45 4.17 28.18 -7.43
N SER A 46 4.70 27.18 -8.14
CA SER A 46 4.31 25.77 -8.01
C SER A 46 5.30 24.92 -7.21
N ASP A 47 6.45 25.48 -6.83
CA ASP A 47 7.52 24.79 -6.10
C ASP A 47 7.55 25.31 -4.64
N LEU A 48 6.65 24.75 -3.84
CA LEU A 48 6.40 25.15 -2.45
C LEU A 48 7.23 24.29 -1.50
N VAL A 49 7.88 24.93 -0.53
CA VAL A 49 8.60 24.25 0.56
C VAL A 49 8.14 24.81 1.90
N THR A 50 7.85 23.95 2.86
CA THR A 50 7.45 24.36 4.21
C THR A 50 8.67 24.54 5.12
N GLU A 51 8.50 25.20 6.27
CA GLU A 51 9.56 25.28 7.29
C GLU A 51 9.94 23.87 7.81
N THR A 52 9.00 22.93 7.80
CA THR A 52 9.22 21.53 8.18
C THR A 52 10.17 20.82 7.20
N ASP A 53 9.98 21.02 5.89
CA ASP A 53 10.86 20.44 4.86
C ASP A 53 12.29 20.96 5.01
N ARG A 54 12.45 22.28 5.24
CA ARG A 54 13.77 22.90 5.42
C ARG A 54 14.49 22.40 6.67
N ALA A 55 13.77 22.24 7.78
CA ALA A 55 14.36 21.76 9.03
C ALA A 55 14.89 20.33 8.90
N VAL A 56 14.16 19.46 8.18
CA VAL A 56 14.55 18.06 7.95
C VAL A 56 15.68 17.94 6.92
N GLU A 57 15.62 18.71 5.81
CA GLU A 57 16.69 18.76 4.80
C GLU A 57 18.03 19.23 5.42
N GLN A 58 17.98 20.23 6.31
CA GLN A 58 19.16 20.79 6.97
C GLN A 58 19.72 19.86 8.07
N MET A 59 18.88 19.02 8.66
CA MET A 59 19.27 18.02 9.66
C MET A 59 19.97 16.80 9.04
N LEU A 60 19.61 16.41 7.81
CA LEU A 60 19.99 15.11 7.24
C LEU A 60 21.11 15.14 6.19
N GLY A 61 21.49 16.32 5.67
CA GLY A 61 22.66 16.47 4.80
C GLY A 61 22.74 15.39 3.71
N MET A 62 21.70 15.28 2.87
CA MET A 62 21.45 14.16 1.96
C MET A 62 22.50 14.04 0.85
N ARG A 63 23.66 13.46 1.14
CA ARG A 63 24.62 13.02 0.13
C ARG A 63 24.68 11.49 0.13
N LEU A 64 24.13 10.89 -0.91
CA LEU A 64 24.16 9.43 -1.09
C LEU A 64 25.61 8.96 -1.29
N THR A 65 26.17 8.26 -0.31
CA THR A 65 27.51 7.67 -0.38
C THR A 65 27.44 6.15 -0.37
N ASN A 66 28.60 5.47 -0.40
CA ASN A 66 28.62 4.02 -0.21
C ASN A 66 28.40 3.62 1.26
N ALA A 67 28.45 4.57 2.19
CA ALA A 67 28.13 4.31 3.60
C ALA A 67 26.61 4.13 3.78
N PRO A 68 26.17 3.44 4.85
CA PRO A 68 24.76 3.38 5.22
C PRO A 68 24.18 4.81 5.37
N THR A 69 23.12 5.09 4.63
CA THR A 69 22.56 6.43 4.44
C THR A 69 21.06 6.41 4.65
N PHE A 70 20.55 7.31 5.50
CA PHE A 70 19.13 7.62 5.62
C PHE A 70 18.70 8.54 4.48
N ILE A 71 17.60 8.23 3.83
CA ILE A 71 16.99 8.99 2.73
C ILE A 71 15.57 9.31 3.19
N VAL A 72 15.25 10.59 3.37
CA VAL A 72 13.98 11.00 3.98
C VAL A 72 13.32 12.08 3.13
N ASP A 73 12.03 11.93 2.87
CA ASP A 73 11.14 12.99 2.45
C ASP A 73 10.06 13.16 3.52
N PRO A 74 10.09 14.27 4.29
CA PRO A 74 9.13 14.46 5.37
C PRO A 74 7.70 14.71 4.87
N ILE A 75 7.52 15.28 3.67
CA ILE A 75 6.21 15.57 3.08
C ILE A 75 6.31 15.41 1.55
N ASP A 76 6.27 14.15 1.09
CA ASP A 76 6.09 13.87 -0.33
C ASP A 76 4.64 14.20 -0.73
N GLY A 77 4.49 15.08 -1.71
CA GLY A 77 3.22 15.72 -2.06
C GLY A 77 2.97 17.05 -1.35
N THR A 78 4.01 17.88 -1.14
CA THR A 78 3.92 19.20 -0.46
C THR A 78 2.82 20.12 -1.03
N VAL A 79 2.59 20.11 -2.34
CA VAL A 79 1.49 20.88 -2.97
C VAL A 79 0.13 20.39 -2.49
N ASN A 80 -0.07 19.08 -2.41
CA ASN A 80 -1.30 18.48 -1.91
C ASN A 80 -1.50 18.84 -0.43
N PHE A 81 -0.43 18.76 0.37
CA PHE A 81 -0.46 19.17 1.78
C PHE A 81 -0.85 20.65 1.96
N VAL A 82 -0.23 21.57 1.24
CA VAL A 82 -0.53 23.02 1.32
C VAL A 82 -1.98 23.32 0.92
N HIS A 83 -2.55 22.53 0.02
CA HIS A 83 -3.93 22.69 -0.44
C HIS A 83 -4.96 21.82 0.31
N ASN A 84 -4.60 21.20 1.44
CA ASN A 84 -5.45 20.27 2.19
C ASN A 84 -6.01 19.11 1.35
N PHE A 85 -5.30 18.71 0.30
CA PHE A 85 -5.64 17.54 -0.51
C PHE A 85 -4.98 16.30 0.14
N PRO A 86 -5.73 15.24 0.50
CA PRO A 86 -5.30 14.18 1.42
C PRO A 86 -4.30 13.15 0.81
N ASN A 87 -3.57 13.56 -0.23
CA ASN A 87 -2.58 12.76 -0.93
C ASN A 87 -1.17 13.31 -0.67
N ALA A 88 -0.73 13.22 0.58
CA ALA A 88 0.64 13.50 0.99
C ALA A 88 1.10 12.44 2.00
N CYS A 89 2.40 12.13 2.03
CA CYS A 89 2.95 11.08 2.88
C CYS A 89 4.37 11.38 3.36
N ILE A 90 4.81 10.65 4.40
CA ILE A 90 6.19 10.61 4.85
C ILE A 90 6.88 9.42 4.19
N SER A 91 8.06 9.64 3.61
CA SER A 91 8.89 8.60 2.99
C SER A 91 10.22 8.50 3.72
N LEU A 92 10.55 7.31 4.23
CA LEU A 92 11.80 7.00 4.91
C LEU A 92 12.47 5.81 4.20
N GLY A 93 13.73 5.96 3.85
CA GLY A 93 14.55 4.95 3.19
C GLY A 93 15.90 4.82 3.88
N PHE A 94 16.44 3.61 3.88
CA PHE A 94 17.80 3.33 4.33
C PHE A 94 18.52 2.61 3.20
N ALA A 95 19.70 3.12 2.83
CA ALA A 95 20.50 2.55 1.75
C ALA A 95 21.91 2.22 2.23
N ILE A 96 22.43 1.05 1.84
CA ILE A 96 23.82 0.63 2.07
C ILE A 96 24.46 0.45 0.70
N GLU A 97 25.67 0.97 0.48
CA GLU A 97 26.32 0.95 -0.85
C GLU A 97 25.42 1.53 -1.95
N LYS A 98 24.63 2.55 -1.61
CA LYS A 98 23.62 3.18 -2.50
C LYS A 98 22.49 2.23 -2.94
N LYS A 99 22.35 1.05 -2.33
CA LYS A 99 21.24 0.13 -2.55
C LYS A 99 20.23 0.28 -1.41
N PRO A 100 18.95 0.56 -1.69
CA PRO A 100 17.91 0.56 -0.67
C PRO A 100 17.81 -0.82 0.01
N VAL A 101 17.73 -0.84 1.33
CA VAL A 101 17.65 -2.06 2.14
C VAL A 101 16.46 -2.05 3.12
N VAL A 102 15.95 -0.87 3.48
CA VAL A 102 14.74 -0.68 4.31
C VAL A 102 13.98 0.53 3.78
N GLY A 103 12.64 0.47 3.76
CA GLY A 103 11.80 1.59 3.35
C GLY A 103 10.45 1.60 4.07
N VAL A 104 9.95 2.79 4.41
CA VAL A 104 8.65 3.03 5.03
C VAL A 104 7.98 4.22 4.32
N VAL A 105 6.71 4.08 3.95
CA VAL A 105 5.88 5.16 3.41
C VAL A 105 4.61 5.26 4.24
N PHE A 106 4.31 6.43 4.78
CA PHE A 106 3.19 6.65 5.71
C PHE A 106 2.32 7.84 5.29
N ASN A 107 1.08 7.59 4.88
CA ASN A 107 0.08 8.64 4.64
C ASN A 107 -0.75 8.87 5.92
N PRO A 108 -0.65 10.05 6.56
CA PRO A 108 -1.32 10.29 7.84
C PRO A 108 -2.79 10.75 7.68
N PHE A 109 -3.26 11.00 6.45
CA PHE A 109 -4.58 11.59 6.17
C PHE A 109 -5.67 10.57 5.82
N THR A 110 -5.31 9.32 5.53
CA THR A 110 -6.28 8.33 5.05
C THR A 110 -6.89 7.51 6.18
N LYS A 111 -8.11 7.89 6.59
CA LYS A 111 -9.08 6.99 7.24
C LYS A 111 -10.03 6.44 6.18
N THR A 112 -9.62 5.40 5.47
CA THR A 112 -10.49 4.73 4.48
C THR A 112 -11.36 3.70 5.19
N PHE A 113 -12.69 3.84 5.09
CA PHE A 113 -13.62 2.82 5.56
C PHE A 113 -13.87 1.83 4.42
N ALA A 114 -13.31 0.61 4.51
CA ALA A 114 -13.65 -0.57 3.72
C ALA A 114 -13.66 -0.37 2.17
N LEU A 115 -12.47 -0.27 1.56
CA LEU A 115 -12.29 -0.15 0.11
C LEU A 115 -11.87 -1.48 -0.56
N VAL A 116 -12.58 -1.88 -1.61
CA VAL A 116 -12.33 -3.09 -2.41
C VAL A 116 -11.69 -2.72 -3.75
N GLY A 117 -10.53 -3.29 -4.05
CA GLY A 117 -9.91 -3.26 -5.37
C GLY A 117 -10.40 -4.41 -6.25
N VAL A 118 -10.76 -4.12 -7.49
CA VAL A 118 -11.17 -5.08 -8.53
C VAL A 118 -10.59 -4.68 -9.88
N GLU A 119 -10.54 -5.62 -10.82
CA GLU A 119 -10.15 -5.33 -12.20
C GLU A 119 -11.05 -6.04 -13.22
N TRP A 120 -11.25 -5.35 -14.35
CA TRP A 120 -12.07 -5.85 -15.45
C TRP A 120 -11.41 -7.03 -16.17
N GLY A 121 -10.08 -7.05 -16.24
CA GLY A 121 -9.31 -8.00 -17.05
C GLY A 121 -9.44 -7.75 -18.57
N SER A 122 -8.59 -8.45 -19.31
CA SER A 122 -8.54 -8.37 -20.78
C SER A 122 -9.56 -9.28 -21.47
N ASP A 123 -9.87 -10.43 -20.88
CA ASP A 123 -10.92 -11.35 -21.36
C ASP A 123 -12.27 -11.00 -20.73
N ARG A 124 -13.27 -10.76 -21.58
CA ARG A 124 -14.60 -10.28 -21.20
C ARG A 124 -15.71 -11.21 -21.68
N HIS A 125 -15.40 -12.49 -21.80
CA HIS A 125 -16.31 -13.53 -22.24
C HIS A 125 -16.26 -14.74 -21.29
N GLY A 126 -17.27 -15.61 -21.38
CA GLY A 126 -17.32 -16.88 -20.66
C GLY A 126 -17.50 -16.77 -19.15
N THR A 127 -17.24 -17.89 -18.47
CA THR A 127 -17.56 -18.11 -17.05
C THR A 127 -16.80 -17.18 -16.11
N ASN A 128 -15.55 -16.84 -16.41
CA ASN A 128 -14.76 -15.91 -15.62
C ASN A 128 -15.37 -14.51 -15.64
N TRP A 129 -15.75 -14.03 -16.81
CA TRP A 129 -16.42 -12.73 -16.97
C TRP A 129 -17.76 -12.70 -16.22
N GLU A 130 -18.59 -13.72 -16.40
CA GLU A 130 -19.87 -13.84 -15.70
C GLU A 130 -19.69 -13.86 -14.18
N THR A 131 -18.68 -14.59 -13.68
CA THR A 131 -18.33 -14.64 -12.26
C THR A 131 -17.94 -13.27 -11.73
N LYS A 132 -17.12 -12.49 -12.46
CA LYS A 132 -16.75 -11.12 -12.06
C LYS A 132 -17.99 -10.23 -11.95
N ILE A 133 -18.81 -10.15 -13.00
CA ILE A 133 -19.95 -9.23 -13.03
C ILE A 133 -20.98 -9.55 -11.97
N ARG A 134 -21.33 -10.82 -11.78
CA ARG A 134 -22.30 -11.22 -10.73
C ARG A 134 -21.77 -10.99 -9.32
N THR A 135 -20.46 -11.13 -9.13
CA THR A 135 -19.82 -10.80 -7.85
C THR A 135 -19.82 -9.29 -7.62
N PHE A 136 -19.48 -8.47 -8.62
CA PHE A 136 -19.54 -7.01 -8.51
C PHE A 136 -20.95 -6.49 -8.23
N GLU A 137 -21.95 -7.08 -8.88
CA GLU A 137 -23.36 -6.82 -8.58
C GLU A 137 -23.66 -7.13 -7.11
N THR A 138 -23.28 -8.32 -6.62
CA THR A 138 -23.49 -8.71 -5.22
C THR A 138 -22.78 -7.76 -4.25
N LEU A 139 -21.55 -7.35 -4.56
CA LEU A 139 -20.79 -6.41 -3.74
C LEU A 139 -21.47 -5.05 -3.64
N GLY A 140 -21.99 -4.52 -4.75
CA GLY A 140 -22.62 -3.19 -4.79
C GLY A 140 -24.07 -3.14 -4.32
N LYS A 141 -24.79 -4.27 -4.37
CA LYS A 141 -26.22 -4.35 -4.06
C LYS A 141 -26.50 -4.13 -2.57
N ALA A 142 -27.68 -3.59 -2.26
CA ALA A 142 -28.13 -3.37 -0.89
C ALA A 142 -28.28 -4.70 -0.11
N ARG A 143 -28.08 -4.65 1.20
CA ARG A 143 -28.07 -5.86 2.07
C ARG A 143 -29.43 -6.54 2.11
N GLU A 144 -30.50 -5.77 2.16
CA GLU A 144 -31.89 -6.23 2.13
C GLU A 144 -32.26 -6.99 0.84
N GLU A 145 -31.49 -6.78 -0.23
CA GLU A 145 -31.69 -7.48 -1.51
C GLU A 145 -30.64 -8.59 -1.75
N GLY A 146 -29.92 -8.99 -0.69
CA GLY A 146 -28.93 -10.06 -0.71
C GLY A 146 -27.54 -9.64 -1.20
N GLY A 147 -27.23 -8.34 -1.18
CA GLY A 147 -25.88 -7.82 -1.48
C GLY A 147 -25.04 -7.54 -0.24
N ALA A 148 -23.79 -7.14 -0.45
CA ALA A 148 -22.85 -6.78 0.61
C ALA A 148 -22.91 -5.29 0.98
N MET A 149 -23.28 -4.45 0.00
CA MET A 149 -23.25 -2.99 0.08
C MET A 149 -21.86 -2.47 0.48
N VAL A 150 -20.82 -2.88 -0.26
CA VAL A 150 -19.46 -2.39 -0.02
C VAL A 150 -19.38 -0.89 -0.24
N HIS A 151 -18.59 -0.19 0.58
CA HIS A 151 -18.56 1.27 0.56
C HIS A 151 -18.14 1.82 -0.81
N SER A 152 -17.13 1.22 -1.44
CA SER A 152 -16.81 1.51 -2.83
C SER A 152 -15.88 0.46 -3.46
N MET A 153 -15.83 0.45 -4.79
CA MET A 153 -14.91 -0.35 -5.59
C MET A 153 -13.94 0.55 -6.37
N ARG A 154 -12.69 0.12 -6.59
CA ARG A 154 -11.69 0.79 -7.44
C ARG A 154 -11.05 -0.19 -8.41
N SER A 155 -10.65 0.32 -9.57
CA SER A 155 -9.86 -0.38 -10.58
C SER A 155 -8.78 0.60 -11.04
N MET A 156 -7.51 0.26 -10.79
CA MET A 156 -6.35 1.10 -11.14
C MET A 156 -5.71 0.66 -12.47
N GLY A 157 -6.13 -0.49 -13.02
CA GLY A 157 -5.60 -1.05 -14.25
C GLY A 157 -4.24 -1.75 -14.09
N SER A 158 -3.80 -2.04 -12.86
CA SER A 158 -2.53 -2.70 -12.57
C SER A 158 -2.58 -3.51 -11.29
N ALA A 159 -2.41 -4.84 -11.41
CA ALA A 159 -2.40 -5.73 -10.26
C ALA A 159 -1.28 -5.40 -9.26
N ALA A 160 -0.08 -5.08 -9.75
CA ALA A 160 1.04 -4.69 -8.89
C ALA A 160 0.71 -3.43 -8.06
N LEU A 161 0.12 -2.40 -8.68
CA LEU A 161 -0.27 -1.18 -7.95
C LEU A 161 -1.42 -1.46 -6.97
N ASN A 162 -2.39 -2.29 -7.34
CA ASN A 162 -3.48 -2.69 -6.44
C ASN A 162 -2.93 -3.40 -5.19
N LEU A 163 -1.96 -4.30 -5.35
CA LEU A 163 -1.29 -4.98 -4.24
C LEU A 163 -0.51 -4.00 -3.36
N CYS A 164 0.22 -3.05 -3.93
CA CYS A 164 0.89 -2.01 -3.15
C CYS A 164 -0.10 -1.12 -2.37
N ALA A 165 -1.27 -0.83 -2.95
CA ALA A 165 -2.33 -0.08 -2.29
C ALA A 165 -2.96 -0.89 -1.14
N VAL A 166 -3.09 -2.21 -1.26
CA VAL A 166 -3.50 -3.06 -0.14
C VAL A 166 -2.42 -3.10 0.95
N ALA A 167 -1.14 -3.25 0.55
CA ALA A 167 0.00 -3.30 1.46
C ALA A 167 0.14 -2.01 2.28
N SER A 168 -0.10 -0.84 1.67
CA SER A 168 -0.06 0.46 2.35
C SER A 168 -1.31 0.76 3.20
N GLY A 169 -2.33 -0.11 3.15
CA GLY A 169 -3.62 0.11 3.80
C GLY A 169 -4.51 1.14 3.08
N TYR A 170 -4.16 1.56 1.87
CA TYR A 170 -5.01 2.40 1.02
C TYR A 170 -6.26 1.64 0.56
N MET A 171 -6.15 0.34 0.33
CA MET A 171 -7.27 -0.59 0.11
C MET A 171 -7.30 -1.67 1.19
N ASP A 172 -8.50 -2.14 1.55
CA ASP A 172 -8.64 -3.23 2.52
C ASP A 172 -8.38 -4.59 1.88
N LEU A 173 -8.82 -4.77 0.63
CA LEU A 173 -8.58 -5.98 -0.12
C LEU A 173 -8.52 -5.75 -1.63
N TYR A 174 -7.91 -6.69 -2.34
CA TYR A 174 -7.86 -6.76 -3.79
C TYR A 174 -8.22 -8.16 -4.27
N TRP A 175 -9.23 -8.27 -5.15
CA TRP A 175 -9.66 -9.54 -5.73
C TRP A 175 -9.57 -9.52 -7.25
N GLU A 176 -8.73 -10.38 -7.82
CA GLU A 176 -8.62 -10.51 -9.26
C GLU A 176 -8.33 -11.95 -9.71
N GLY A 177 -9.00 -12.33 -10.81
CA GLY A 177 -8.65 -13.49 -11.62
C GLY A 177 -8.07 -13.05 -12.96
N GLY A 178 -7.07 -13.79 -13.44
CA GLY A 178 -6.46 -13.64 -14.77
C GLY A 178 -5.12 -12.90 -14.79
N CYS A 179 -4.55 -12.54 -13.64
CA CYS A 179 -3.19 -11.99 -13.56
C CYS A 179 -2.16 -13.10 -13.77
N TRP A 180 -1.04 -12.78 -14.41
CA TRP A 180 0.11 -13.68 -14.52
C TRP A 180 1.02 -13.55 -13.30
N ALA A 181 1.91 -14.53 -13.12
CA ALA A 181 2.84 -14.53 -11.99
C ALA A 181 3.69 -13.25 -11.92
N TRP A 182 4.08 -12.68 -13.07
CA TRP A 182 4.84 -11.43 -13.12
C TRP A 182 4.02 -10.20 -12.69
N ASP A 183 2.69 -10.24 -12.79
CA ASP A 183 1.83 -9.13 -12.38
C ASP A 183 1.67 -9.05 -10.85
N VAL A 184 1.79 -10.18 -10.15
CA VAL A 184 1.50 -10.30 -8.71
C VAL A 184 2.73 -10.54 -7.84
N CYS A 185 3.79 -11.15 -8.36
CA CYS A 185 4.93 -11.61 -7.55
C CYS A 185 5.55 -10.49 -6.70
N ALA A 186 5.88 -9.34 -7.31
CA ALA A 186 6.49 -8.22 -6.59
C ALA A 186 5.54 -7.60 -5.55
N GLY A 187 4.27 -7.37 -5.95
CA GLY A 187 3.26 -6.80 -5.05
C GLY A 187 2.89 -7.74 -3.90
N TRP A 188 2.94 -9.05 -4.12
CA TRP A 188 2.70 -10.07 -3.09
C TRP A 188 3.80 -10.00 -2.03
N VAL A 189 5.09 -9.97 -2.42
CA VAL A 189 6.19 -9.82 -1.46
C VAL A 189 5.99 -8.58 -0.59
N ILE A 190 5.69 -7.43 -1.20
CA ILE A 190 5.44 -6.18 -0.48
C ILE A 190 4.25 -6.33 0.49
N LEU A 191 3.16 -6.94 0.03
CA LEU A 191 1.98 -7.21 0.85
C LEU A 191 2.32 -8.06 2.08
N THR A 192 3.06 -9.16 1.90
CA THR A 192 3.41 -10.07 2.99
C THR A 192 4.37 -9.43 3.98
N GLU A 193 5.36 -8.68 3.51
CA GLU A 193 6.29 -7.94 4.37
C GLU A 193 5.56 -6.84 5.17
N ALA A 194 4.52 -6.24 4.59
CA ALA A 194 3.64 -5.30 5.30
C ALA A 194 2.75 -5.98 6.36
N GLY A 195 2.70 -7.33 6.41
CA GLY A 195 1.84 -8.11 7.30
C GLY A 195 0.46 -8.44 6.73
N GLY A 196 0.23 -8.19 5.44
CA GLY A 196 -0.94 -8.63 4.70
C GLY A 196 -0.87 -10.10 4.30
N ILE A 197 -1.99 -10.64 3.82
CA ILE A 197 -2.07 -12.02 3.36
C ILE A 197 -2.56 -12.11 1.93
N MET A 198 -2.11 -13.13 1.21
CA MET A 198 -2.64 -13.51 -0.09
C MET A 198 -3.22 -14.92 -0.02
N VAL A 199 -4.47 -15.07 -0.46
CA VAL A 199 -5.16 -16.36 -0.60
C VAL A 199 -5.71 -16.51 -2.02
N ASP A 200 -6.23 -17.67 -2.37
CA ASP A 200 -6.81 -17.92 -3.68
C ASP A 200 -8.06 -17.04 -3.86
N GLY A 201 -8.25 -16.55 -5.09
CA GLY A 201 -9.45 -15.80 -5.45
C GLY A 201 -10.74 -16.63 -5.32
N ASN A 202 -10.67 -17.96 -5.25
CA ASN A 202 -11.81 -18.86 -5.07
C ASN A 202 -12.02 -19.28 -3.61
N PRO A 203 -13.29 -19.48 -3.17
CA PRO A 203 -13.61 -19.95 -1.83
C PRO A 203 -12.88 -21.22 -1.42
N GLY A 204 -12.32 -21.21 -0.20
CA GLY A 204 -11.65 -22.35 0.43
C GLY A 204 -10.17 -22.53 0.08
N GLY A 205 -9.64 -21.75 -0.88
CA GLY A 205 -8.23 -21.81 -1.26
C GLY A 205 -7.33 -20.95 -0.37
N TRP A 206 -7.04 -21.40 0.85
CA TRP A 206 -6.15 -20.66 1.77
C TRP A 206 -4.69 -20.57 1.32
N ASN A 207 -4.27 -21.44 0.41
CA ASN A 207 -2.94 -21.44 -0.18
C ASN A 207 -3.04 -21.05 -1.65
N ALA A 208 -2.71 -19.81 -1.98
CA ALA A 208 -2.56 -19.39 -3.37
C ALA A 208 -1.21 -19.83 -3.92
N ALA A 209 -1.18 -20.19 -5.21
CA ALA A 209 0.05 -20.37 -5.96
C ALA A 209 0.35 -19.07 -6.75
N VAL A 210 1.62 -18.67 -6.84
CA VAL A 210 2.03 -17.43 -7.56
C VAL A 210 1.70 -17.48 -9.05
N ASP A 211 1.58 -18.66 -9.63
CA ASP A 211 1.15 -18.93 -11.00
C ASP A 211 -0.32 -19.39 -11.09
N GLY A 212 -1.05 -19.36 -9.98
CA GLY A 212 -2.42 -19.87 -9.83
C GLY A 212 -3.51 -19.02 -10.53
N ARG A 213 -3.15 -17.83 -11.03
CA ARG A 213 -4.02 -16.91 -11.80
C ARG A 213 -5.22 -16.36 -11.03
N ARG A 214 -5.33 -16.59 -9.72
CA ARG A 214 -6.48 -16.23 -8.88
C ARG A 214 -6.00 -15.73 -7.53
N TYR A 215 -6.34 -14.50 -7.18
CA TYR A 215 -5.73 -13.82 -6.04
C TYR A 215 -6.76 -13.04 -5.25
N LEU A 216 -6.72 -13.19 -3.93
CA LEU A 216 -7.38 -12.34 -2.96
C LEU A 216 -6.33 -11.86 -1.95
N ALA A 217 -5.95 -10.59 -2.05
CA ALA A 217 -5.02 -9.93 -1.14
C ALA A 217 -5.79 -9.17 -0.07
N ILE A 218 -5.40 -9.30 1.19
CA ILE A 218 -5.97 -8.59 2.34
C ILE A 218 -4.86 -7.80 3.02
N ARG A 219 -5.15 -6.55 3.38
CA ARG A 219 -4.19 -5.68 4.07
C ARG A 219 -3.76 -6.24 5.42
N ALA A 220 -2.68 -5.67 5.94
CA ALA A 220 -2.20 -6.00 7.27
C ALA A 220 -3.18 -5.64 8.38
N SER A 221 -3.12 -6.43 9.45
CA SER A 221 -3.83 -6.19 10.71
C SER A 221 -2.93 -6.58 11.88
N LYS A 222 -3.20 -6.03 13.06
CA LYS A 222 -2.42 -6.34 14.27
C LYS A 222 -2.54 -7.84 14.57
N ASN A 223 -1.42 -8.56 14.55
CA ASN A 223 -1.35 -10.01 14.76
C ASN A 223 -2.26 -10.85 13.82
N GLY A 224 -2.66 -10.31 12.67
CA GLY A 224 -3.57 -11.00 11.75
C GLY A 224 -5.05 -10.99 12.14
N GLU A 225 -5.44 -10.24 13.19
CA GLU A 225 -6.83 -10.15 13.65
C GLU A 225 -7.78 -9.64 12.55
N GLY A 226 -8.86 -10.39 12.27
CA GLY A 226 -9.89 -10.00 11.30
C GLY A 226 -9.59 -10.37 9.85
N GLN A 227 -8.35 -10.75 9.51
CA GLN A 227 -8.00 -11.10 8.12
C GLN A 227 -8.76 -12.34 7.64
N LYS A 228 -8.90 -13.36 8.51
CA LYS A 228 -9.61 -14.59 8.18
C LYS A 228 -11.09 -14.34 7.95
N GLU A 229 -11.71 -13.57 8.85
CA GLU A 229 -13.13 -13.23 8.81
C GLU A 229 -13.46 -12.45 7.54
N ILE A 230 -12.61 -11.49 7.14
CA ILE A 230 -12.77 -10.73 5.89
C ILE A 230 -12.69 -11.63 4.66
N VAL A 231 -11.75 -12.59 4.63
CA VAL A 231 -11.64 -13.56 3.53
C VAL A 231 -12.92 -14.39 3.41
N GLU A 232 -13.39 -14.95 4.51
CA GLU A 232 -14.59 -15.80 4.53
C GLU A 232 -15.85 -15.00 4.17
N GLU A 233 -15.98 -13.76 4.67
CA GLU A 233 -17.07 -12.85 4.32
C GLU A 233 -17.07 -12.52 2.81
N PHE A 234 -15.90 -12.17 2.25
CA PHE A 234 -15.76 -11.84 0.84
C PHE A 234 -16.06 -13.05 -0.05
N TRP A 235 -15.52 -14.23 0.29
CA TRP A 235 -15.80 -15.47 -0.43
C TRP A 235 -17.29 -15.82 -0.44
N GLY A 236 -18.03 -15.49 0.63
CA GLY A 236 -19.49 -15.63 0.69
C GLY A 236 -20.25 -14.78 -0.35
N GLN A 237 -19.61 -13.73 -0.88
CA GLN A 237 -20.20 -12.85 -1.90
C GLN A 237 -19.92 -13.32 -3.34
N ILE A 238 -18.97 -14.24 -3.54
CA ILE A 238 -18.56 -14.69 -4.88
C ILE A 238 -19.68 -15.49 -5.54
N LYS A 239 -20.05 -15.09 -6.76
CA LYS A 239 -21.10 -15.74 -7.57
C LYS A 239 -20.52 -16.54 -8.73
N GLY A 240 -19.81 -17.62 -8.40
CA GLY A 240 -19.17 -18.52 -9.35
C GLY A 240 -17.81 -19.00 -8.85
N LYS A 241 -16.95 -19.36 -9.79
CA LYS A 241 -15.53 -19.65 -9.52
C LYS A 241 -14.70 -19.22 -10.73
N PHE A 242 -13.51 -18.68 -10.46
CA PHE A 242 -12.51 -18.50 -11.50
C PHE A 242 -11.96 -19.83 -11.96
N ASP A 243 -11.93 -20.01 -13.28
CA ASP A 243 -11.40 -21.17 -13.97
C ASP A 243 -10.53 -20.69 -15.15
N TYR A 244 -9.21 -20.73 -14.95
CA TYR A 244 -8.23 -20.30 -15.93
C TYR A 244 -7.52 -21.46 -16.63
N GLY A 245 -8.02 -22.70 -16.47
CA GLY A 245 -7.50 -23.89 -17.13
C GLY A 245 -5.98 -24.07 -16.92
N GLN A 246 -5.61 -24.67 -15.80
CA GLN A 246 -4.27 -25.26 -15.64
C GLN A 246 -4.32 -26.75 -15.98
#